data_AF-A0A940QCB9-F1
#
_entry.id   AF-A0A940QCB9-F1
#
_cell.length_a   1.000
_cell.length_b   1.000
_cell.length_c   1.000
_cell.angle_alpha   90.00
_cell.angle_beta   90.00
_cell.angle_gamma   90.00
#
_symmetry.space_group_name_H-M   'P 1'
#
loop_
_entity.id
_entity.type
_entity.pdbx_description
1 polymer ?
#
loop_
_entity_poly.entity_id
_entity_poly.type
_entity_poly.pdbx_seq_one_letter_code
_entity_poly.pdbx_strand_id
1 'polypeptide(L)' 'MMDYTVKNGDIILSEEHFSLDDTLDCGQAFRWEAVPSEHYRTYKGFFKDKALTISETERDKGIFILHGISERDFLDVW' A
#
# COMPACT_ATOMS: atom_id res chain seq x y z
N MET A 1 2.92 -16.13 3.78
CA MET A 1 2.16 -15.67 4.95
C MET A 1 2.55 -14.22 5.09
N MET A 2 1.59 -13.30 4.99
CA MET A 2 1.91 -11.88 4.96
C MET A 2 2.33 -11.42 6.36
N ASP A 3 3.51 -10.85 6.49
CA ASP A 3 3.99 -10.30 7.75
C ASP A 3 3.71 -8.79 7.77
N TYR A 4 3.07 -8.30 8.84
CA TYR A 4 2.82 -6.88 9.01
C TYR A 4 3.09 -6.42 10.46
N THR A 5 3.32 -5.12 10.63
CA THR A 5 3.50 -4.48 11.93
C THR A 5 2.80 -3.13 11.95
N VAL A 6 2.12 -2.82 13.05
CA VAL A 6 1.50 -1.50 13.26
C VAL A 6 2.52 -0.55 13.89
N LYS A 7 2.75 0.60 13.28
CA LYS A 7 3.68 1.62 13.81
C LYS A 7 3.14 3.01 13.58
N ASN A 8 2.99 3.80 14.64
CA ASN A 8 2.54 5.21 14.59
C ASN A 8 1.20 5.45 13.86
N GLY A 9 0.32 4.43 13.77
CA GLY A 9 -0.94 4.52 13.03
C GLY A 9 -0.85 4.11 11.55
N ASP A 10 0.32 3.65 11.11
CA ASP A 10 0.54 3.04 9.81
C ASP A 10 0.69 1.53 9.93
N ILE A 11 0.44 0.82 8.85
CA ILE A 11 0.70 -0.61 8.72
C ILE A 11 1.91 -0.80 7.81
N ILE A 12 2.98 -1.37 8.35
CA ILE A 12 4.17 -1.76 7.60
C ILE A 12 4.00 -3.22 7.22
N LEU A 13 4.01 -3.50 5.93
CA LEU A 13 3.75 -4.79 5.32
C LEU A 13 5.01 -5.27 4.60
N SER A 14 5.36 -6.55 4.78
CA SER A 14 6.46 -7.19 4.09
C SER A 14 5.94 -8.33 3.22
N GLU A 15 6.09 -8.20 1.91
CA GLU A 15 5.71 -9.19 0.91
C GLU A 15 6.70 -9.14 -0.27
N GLU A 16 7.65 -10.07 -0.30
CA GLU A 16 8.76 -10.11 -1.28
C GLU A 16 8.30 -10.40 -2.71
N HIS A 17 7.06 -10.87 -2.90
CA HIS A 17 6.50 -11.20 -4.22
C HIS A 17 5.41 -10.22 -4.67
N PHE A 18 5.33 -9.05 -4.05
CA PHE A 18 4.38 -7.99 -4.40
C PHE A 18 5.11 -6.75 -4.94
N SER A 19 4.50 -6.10 -5.93
CA SER A 19 5.01 -4.89 -6.58
C SER A 19 3.82 -4.00 -6.89
N LEU A 20 3.88 -2.72 -6.48
CA LEU A 20 2.78 -1.78 -6.70
C LEU A 20 2.58 -1.51 -8.19
N ASP A 21 3.66 -1.44 -8.96
CA ASP A 21 3.60 -1.16 -10.39
C ASP A 21 2.92 -2.29 -11.15
N ASP A 22 3.36 -3.53 -10.89
CA ASP A 22 2.83 -4.71 -11.58
C ASP A 22 1.37 -4.92 -11.23
N THR A 23 0.94 -4.54 -10.03
CA THR A 23 -0.43 -4.72 -9.57
C THR A 23 -1.36 -3.58 -9.99
N LEU A 24 -0.91 -2.33 -9.87
CA LEU A 24 -1.75 -1.15 -10.04
C LEU A 24 -1.69 -0.56 -11.46
N ASP A 25 -0.56 -0.69 -12.16
CA ASP A 25 -0.35 -0.12 -13.51
C ASP A 25 -0.77 -1.07 -14.65
N CYS A 26 -1.10 -2.33 -14.35
CA CYS A 26 -1.60 -3.30 -15.36
C CYS A 26 -3.02 -3.01 -15.88
N GLY A 27 -3.59 -1.83 -15.61
CA GLY A 27 -4.90 -1.40 -16.11
C GLY A 27 -6.11 -2.06 -15.42
N GLN A 28 -5.89 -2.82 -14.34
CA GLN A 28 -6.99 -3.39 -13.53
C GLN A 28 -7.47 -2.44 -12.43
N ALA A 29 -6.70 -1.39 -12.11
CA ALA A 29 -6.89 -0.54 -10.94
C ALA A 29 -7.06 0.94 -11.32
N PHE A 30 -8.14 1.27 -12.05
CA PHE A 30 -8.47 2.66 -12.49
C PHE A 30 -8.71 3.68 -11.37
N ARG A 31 -8.67 3.26 -10.11
CA ARG A 31 -8.93 4.09 -8.93
C ARG A 31 -7.68 4.41 -8.13
N TRP A 32 -6.52 4.08 -8.67
CA TRP A 32 -5.23 4.35 -8.04
C TRP A 32 -4.44 5.33 -8.90
N GLU A 33 -3.95 6.38 -8.27
CA GLU A 33 -3.09 7.40 -8.88
C GLU A 33 -1.72 7.38 -8.22
N ALA A 34 -0.66 7.40 -9.04
CA ALA A 34 0.69 7.60 -8.54
C ALA A 34 0.83 9.06 -8.07
N VAL A 35 1.38 9.27 -6.88
CA VAL A 35 1.60 10.60 -6.31
C VAL A 35 3.06 10.79 -5.90
N PRO A 36 3.62 12.01 -6.04
CA PRO A 36 4.96 12.29 -5.54
C PRO A 36 5.05 12.14 -4.02
N SER A 37 6.13 11.53 -3.54
CA SER A 37 6.44 11.41 -2.11
C SER A 37 7.96 11.27 -1.90
N GLU A 38 8.38 11.15 -0.65
CA GLU A 38 9.77 10.84 -0.27
C GLU A 38 10.12 9.34 -0.38
N HIS A 39 9.12 8.48 -0.62
CA HIS A 39 9.30 7.05 -0.80
C HIS A 39 9.61 6.71 -2.27
N TYR A 40 10.03 5.47 -2.53
CA TYR A 40 10.32 5.03 -3.89
C TYR A 40 9.10 5.18 -4.82
N ARG A 41 7.93 4.70 -4.37
CA ARG A 41 6.65 4.92 -5.05
C ARG A 41 5.52 5.05 -4.05
N THR A 42 4.58 5.94 -4.33
CA THR A 42 3.36 6.09 -3.54
C THR A 42 2.16 6.17 -4.47
N TYR A 43 1.12 5.43 -4.10
CA TYR A 43 -0.16 5.44 -4.77
C TYR A 43 -1.25 5.84 -3.79
N LYS A 44 -2.23 6.59 -4.29
CA LYS A 44 -3.47 6.89 -3.58
C LYS A 44 -4.63 6.30 -4.33
N GLY A 45 -5.57 5.71 -3.62
CA GLY A 45 -6.76 5.17 -4.24
C GLY A 45 -7.89 4.91 -3.27
N PHE A 46 -8.96 4.34 -3.82
CA PHE A 46 -10.20 4.10 -3.07
C PHE A 46 -10.75 2.70 -3.33
N PHE A 47 -11.09 2.00 -2.24
CA PHE A 47 -11.83 0.74 -2.28
C PHE A 47 -13.03 0.83 -1.33
N LYS A 48 -14.24 0.52 -1.82
CA LYS A 48 -15.49 0.58 -1.04
C LYS A 48 -15.63 1.87 -0.19
N ASP A 49 -15.38 3.02 -0.80
CA ASP A 49 -15.40 4.37 -0.18
C ASP A 49 -14.34 4.64 0.89
N LYS A 50 -13.39 3.71 1.10
CA LYS A 50 -12.21 3.93 1.95
C LYS A 50 -11.01 4.34 1.10
N ALA A 51 -10.48 5.52 1.40
CA ALA A 51 -9.23 5.99 0.84
C ALA A 51 -8.06 5.21 1.45
N LEU A 52 -7.06 4.87 0.64
CA LEU A 52 -5.79 4.33 1.10
C LEU A 52 -4.66 5.05 0.37
N THR A 53 -3.65 5.45 1.13
CA THR A 53 -2.34 5.85 0.59
C THR A 53 -1.37 4.73 0.92
N ILE A 54 -0.78 4.12 -0.10
CA ILE A 54 0.21 3.05 0.06
C ILE A 54 1.53 3.48 -0.55
N SER A 55 2.63 3.21 0.14
CA SER A 55 3.98 3.53 -0.33
C SER A 55 4.86 2.30 -0.31
N GLU A 56 5.63 2.10 -1.37
CA GLU A 56 6.76 1.17 -1.41
C GLU A 56 8.01 1.94 -0.99
N THR A 57 8.73 1.45 0.02
CA THR A 57 9.87 2.17 0.58
C THR A 57 11.06 2.16 -0.38
N GLU A 58 11.30 1.02 -1.01
CA GLU A 58 12.45 0.74 -1.86
C GLU A 58 12.06 -0.32 -2.90
N ARG A 59 12.61 -0.19 -4.12
CA ARG A 59 12.41 -1.16 -5.19
C ARG A 59 12.90 -2.56 -4.77
N ASP A 60 12.10 -3.59 -5.05
CA ASP A 60 12.41 -5.02 -4.85
C ASP A 60 12.67 -5.43 -3.39
N LYS A 61 12.33 -4.58 -2.41
CA LYS A 61 12.38 -4.94 -0.98
C LYS A 61 11.13 -5.63 -0.49
N GLY A 62 10.01 -5.45 -1.21
CA GLY A 62 8.70 -5.95 -0.78
C GLY A 62 8.18 -5.27 0.50
N ILE A 63 8.66 -4.07 0.84
CA ILE A 63 8.23 -3.35 2.05
C ILE A 63 7.28 -2.23 1.65
N PHE A 64 6.07 -2.30 2.19
CA PHE A 64 4.99 -1.35 1.93
C PHE A 64 4.51 -0.69 3.21
N ILE A 65 4.10 0.56 3.11
CA ILE A 65 3.52 1.34 4.19
C ILE A 65 2.12 1.74 3.77
N LEU A 66 1.12 1.25 4.49
CA LEU A 66 -0.26 1.69 4.36
C LEU A 66 -0.48 2.80 5.40
N HIS A 67 -0.63 4.02 4.90
CA HIS A 67 -0.62 5.23 5.73
C HIS A 67 -1.99 5.51 6.35
N GLY A 68 -1.99 5.79 7.65
CA GLY A 68 -3.16 6.30 8.37
C GLY A 68 -4.36 5.36 8.39
N ILE A 69 -4.14 4.05 8.29
CA ILE A 69 -5.19 3.04 8.40
C ILE A 69 -5.13 2.32 9.75
N SER A 70 -6.30 2.04 10.32
CA SER A 70 -6.36 1.18 11.50
C SER A 70 -6.06 -0.26 11.13
N GLU A 71 -5.49 -1.02 12.07
CA GLU A 71 -5.26 -2.46 11.88
C GLU A 71 -6.56 -3.22 11.58
N ARG A 72 -7.67 -2.79 12.18
CA ARG A 72 -8.98 -3.36 11.87
C ARG A 72 -9.39 -3.11 10.43
N ASP A 73 -9.22 -1.88 9.94
CA ASP A 73 -9.53 -1.56 8.54
C ASP A 73 -8.61 -2.30 7.58
N PHE A 74 -7.35 -2.51 7.94
CA PHE A 74 -6.45 -3.38 7.19
C PHE A 74 -7.03 -4.81 7.10
N LEU A 75 -7.29 -5.47 8.23
CA LEU A 75 -7.74 -6.87 8.25
C LEU A 75 -9.16 -7.11 7.69
N ASP A 76 -10.06 -6.15 7.85
CA ASP A 76 -11.48 -6.30 7.46
C ASP A 76 -11.74 -5.87 6.00
N VAL A 77 -10.87 -5.05 5.40
CA VAL A 77 -11.14 -4.39 4.10
C VAL A 77 -10.09 -4.67 3.03
N TRP A 78 -8.80 -4.73 3.40
CA TRP A 78 -7.66 -4.73 2.48
C TRP A 78 -6.94 -6.08 2.45
#